data_AF-A0A382CEQ3-F1
#
_entry.id   AF-A0A382CEQ3-F1
#
_cell.length_a   1.000
_cell.length_b   1.000
_cell.length_c   1.000
_cell.angle_alpha   90.00
_cell.angle_beta   90.00
_cell.angle_gamma   90.00
#
_symmetry.space_group_name_H-M   'P 1'
#
loop_
_entity.id
_entity.type
_entity.pdbx_description
1 polymer ?
#
loop_
_entity_poly.entity_id
_entity_poly.type
_entity_poly.pdbx_seq_one_letter_code
_entity_poly.pdbx_strand_id
1 'polypeptide(L)'
;MKSRLTWRILVGVLFVSLLAITACGEKEVTVTPEPAPAPPVSPISTDPNTTTAPTTIADIVPSLPAPTPADSSLAGHDLNELNRSIPLAPIFFDYDSAEMTTEAQSNLANNADVMRNNPTWIVTIEGHCDER
;
A
#
# COMPACT_ATOMS: atom_id res chain seq x y z
N MET A 1 -34.99 -26.29 -47.70
CA MET A 1 -35.59 -25.68 -46.48
C MET A 1 -34.69 -25.79 -45.24
N LYS A 2 -34.02 -26.91 -44.99
CA LYS A 2 -33.16 -27.14 -43.79
C LYS A 2 -31.97 -26.15 -43.66
N SER A 3 -31.28 -25.83 -44.76
CA SER A 3 -30.14 -24.88 -44.79
C SER A 3 -30.52 -23.43 -44.40
N ARG A 4 -31.74 -22.98 -44.74
CA ARG A 4 -32.22 -21.64 -44.37
C ARG A 4 -32.61 -21.57 -42.89
N LEU A 5 -33.06 -22.68 -42.32
CA LEU A 5 -33.40 -22.79 -40.91
C LEU A 5 -32.14 -22.88 -40.03
N THR A 6 -31.14 -23.66 -40.45
CA THR A 6 -29.85 -23.74 -39.74
C THR A 6 -29.10 -22.41 -39.78
N TRP A 7 -29.15 -21.67 -40.89
CA TRP A 7 -28.59 -20.31 -40.97
C TRP A 7 -29.28 -19.36 -39.97
N ARG A 8 -30.61 -19.36 -39.91
CA ARG A 8 -31.36 -18.50 -38.98
C ARG A 8 -31.06 -18.82 -37.52
N ILE A 9 -30.87 -20.10 -37.19
CA ILE A 9 -30.47 -20.52 -35.84
C ILE A 9 -29.04 -20.06 -35.55
N LEU A 10 -28.10 -20.22 -36.49
CA LEU A 10 -26.71 -19.75 -36.34
C LEU A 10 -26.62 -18.24 -36.13
N VAL A 11 -27.38 -17.46 -36.90
CA VAL A 11 -27.46 -16.00 -36.75
C VAL A 11 -28.12 -15.61 -35.42
N GLY A 12 -29.16 -16.33 -35.00
CA GLY A 12 -29.80 -16.11 -33.70
C GLY A 12 -28.86 -16.38 -32.52
N VAL A 13 -28.11 -17.48 -32.56
CA VAL A 13 -27.11 -17.83 -31.52
C VAL A 13 -25.97 -16.82 -31.50
N LEU A 14 -25.48 -16.38 -32.66
CA LEU A 14 -24.46 -15.34 -32.76
C LEU A 14 -24.94 -14.01 -32.15
N PHE A 15 -26.18 -13.61 -32.42
CA PHE A 15 -26.76 -12.37 -31.91
C PHE A 15 -26.94 -12.40 -30.39
N VAL A 16 -27.43 -13.52 -29.83
CA VAL A 16 -27.58 -13.70 -28.37
C VAL A 16 -26.22 -13.73 -27.65
N SER A 17 -25.21 -14.36 -28.25
CA SER A 17 -23.84 -14.34 -27.73
C SER A 17 -23.26 -12.92 -27.66
N LEU A 18 -23.54 -12.09 -28.68
CA LEU A 18 -23.06 -10.71 -28.73
C LEU A 18 -23.73 -9.81 -27.66
N LEU A 19 -24.98 -10.09 -27.28
CA LEU A 19 -25.67 -9.35 -26.21
C LEU A 19 -25.18 -9.71 -24.80
N ALA A 20 -24.49 -10.84 -24.61
CA ALA A 20 -24.04 -11.27 -23.29
C ALA A 20 -22.72 -10.59 -22.82
N ILE A 21 -22.06 -9.81 -23.68
CA ILE A 21 -20.74 -9.21 -23.40
C ILE A 21 -20.88 -7.75 -22.88
N THR A 22 -22.07 -7.13 -22.92
CA THR A 22 -22.28 -5.73 -22.50
C THR A 22 -22.82 -5.57 -21.08
N ALA A 23 -22.81 -6.62 -20.25
CA ALA A 23 -23.36 -6.60 -18.90
C ALA A 23 -22.29 -6.82 -17.81
N CYS A 24 -21.39 -5.84 -17.65
CA CYS A 24 -20.88 -5.48 -16.33
C CYS A 24 -20.51 -3.99 -16.36
N GLY A 25 -21.32 -3.20 -15.65
CA GLY A 25 -21.27 -1.75 -15.61
C GLY A 25 -20.22 -1.20 -14.64
N GLU A 26 -19.66 -0.08 -15.05
CA GLU A 26 -18.86 0.86 -14.26
C GLU A 26 -19.65 1.32 -13.03
N LYS A 27 -19.00 1.31 -11.85
CA LYS A 27 -19.52 1.94 -10.64
C LYS A 27 -19.16 3.43 -10.70
N GLU A 28 -20.08 4.24 -11.18
CA GLU A 28 -19.91 5.69 -11.31
C GLU A 28 -19.73 6.34 -9.92
N VAL A 29 -18.56 6.89 -9.65
CA VAL A 29 -18.34 7.78 -8.50
C VAL A 29 -18.88 9.15 -8.89
N THR A 30 -20.13 9.42 -8.53
CA THR A 30 -20.74 10.74 -8.66
C THR A 30 -20.00 11.74 -7.77
N VAL A 31 -19.21 12.61 -8.40
CA VAL A 31 -18.64 13.80 -7.74
C VAL A 31 -19.80 14.73 -7.40
N THR A 32 -20.10 14.87 -6.11
CA THR A 32 -21.04 15.87 -5.59
C THR A 32 -20.41 17.26 -5.73
N PRO A 33 -21.10 18.27 -6.30
CA PRO A 33 -20.55 19.61 -6.46
C PRO A 33 -20.26 20.25 -5.10
N GLU A 34 -19.12 20.95 -5.02
CA GLU A 34 -18.60 21.63 -3.83
C GLU A 34 -19.61 22.65 -3.26
N PRO A 35 -19.99 22.56 -1.97
CA PRO A 35 -20.85 23.55 -1.34
C PRO A 35 -20.11 24.88 -1.11
N ALA A 36 -20.80 25.99 -1.40
CA ALA A 36 -20.32 27.36 -1.22
C ALA A 36 -19.78 27.64 0.21
N PRO A 37 -18.90 28.66 0.38
CA PRO A 37 -18.20 28.89 1.63
C PRO A 37 -19.16 29.26 2.76
N ALA A 38 -19.08 28.54 3.88
CA ALA A 38 -19.94 28.77 5.04
C ALA A 38 -19.55 30.04 5.84
N PRO A 39 -20.53 30.75 6.43
CA PRO A 39 -20.31 31.95 7.27
C PRO A 39 -19.57 31.62 8.59
N PRO A 40 -19.00 32.63 9.28
CA PRO A 40 -18.06 32.40 10.38
C PRO A 40 -18.73 31.81 11.61
N VAL A 41 -18.03 30.85 12.21
CA VAL A 41 -18.42 30.02 13.35
C VAL A 41 -18.57 30.86 14.63
N SER A 42 -19.73 30.73 15.29
CA SER A 42 -19.93 31.09 16.71
C SER A 42 -19.84 29.83 17.60
N PRO A 43 -19.49 29.96 18.89
CA PRO A 43 -18.81 28.91 19.64
C PRO A 43 -19.75 27.78 20.10
N ILE A 44 -19.24 26.55 19.96
CA ILE A 44 -19.91 25.29 20.29
C ILE A 44 -19.89 25.08 21.81
N SER A 45 -21.06 24.84 22.41
CA SER A 45 -21.19 24.37 23.80
C SER A 45 -20.75 22.91 23.91
N THR A 46 -20.05 22.61 25.01
CA THR A 46 -19.47 21.30 25.33
C THR A 46 -20.56 20.30 25.74
N ASP A 47 -20.71 19.21 25.00
CA ASP A 47 -21.42 17.99 25.43
C ASP A 47 -20.38 16.89 25.71
N PRO A 48 -20.33 16.32 26.93
CA PRO A 48 -19.27 15.41 27.35
C PRO A 48 -19.62 13.96 27.02
N ASN A 49 -19.68 13.57 25.74
CA ASN A 49 -19.42 12.18 25.36
C ASN A 49 -19.22 12.03 23.85
N THR A 50 -17.98 12.14 23.38
CA THR A 50 -17.62 11.83 21.99
C THR A 50 -16.23 11.21 21.96
N THR A 51 -16.07 10.25 21.06
CA THR A 51 -14.81 9.74 20.48
C THR A 51 -14.20 8.50 21.14
N THR A 52 -14.59 7.31 20.68
CA THR A 52 -13.66 6.17 20.71
C THR A 52 -12.70 6.35 19.54
N ALA A 53 -11.50 6.81 19.87
CA ALA A 53 -10.37 6.98 18.98
C ALA A 53 -10.00 5.66 18.25
N PRO A 54 -9.33 5.72 17.08
CA PRO A 54 -8.71 4.54 16.51
C PRO A 54 -7.77 3.94 17.55
N THR A 55 -7.95 2.66 17.84
CA THR A 55 -7.16 1.90 18.82
C THR A 55 -5.68 2.15 18.58
N THR A 56 -5.14 2.96 19.47
CA THR A 56 -3.74 3.23 19.73
C THR A 56 -2.95 1.91 19.76
N ILE A 57 -2.24 1.60 18.67
CA ILE A 57 -1.01 0.79 18.76
C ILE A 57 0.06 1.72 19.34
N ALA A 58 0.02 2.03 20.64
CA ALA A 58 1.13 2.74 21.31
C ALA A 58 1.83 1.91 22.39
N ASP A 59 1.35 0.71 22.71
CA ASP A 59 1.87 -0.03 23.87
C ASP A 59 2.72 -1.26 23.54
N ILE A 60 3.32 -1.33 22.34
CA ILE A 60 4.36 -2.35 22.07
C ILE A 60 5.56 -1.81 21.28
N VAL A 61 5.90 -0.52 21.43
CA VAL A 61 7.28 -0.11 21.16
C VAL A 61 8.02 -0.32 22.47
N PRO A 62 8.90 -1.34 22.59
CA PRO A 62 9.84 -1.38 23.71
C PRO A 62 10.52 -0.02 23.72
N SER A 63 10.51 0.68 24.85
CA SER A 63 11.28 1.93 25.00
C SER A 63 12.72 1.62 24.61
N LEU A 64 13.10 1.92 23.37
CA LEU A 64 14.46 1.71 22.93
C LEU A 64 15.32 2.60 23.84
N PRO A 65 16.39 2.05 24.44
CA PRO A 65 17.33 2.88 25.18
C PRO A 65 17.77 4.03 24.27
N ALA A 66 17.88 5.24 24.84
CA ALA A 66 18.40 6.39 24.10
C ALA A 66 19.69 5.95 23.38
N PRO A 67 19.89 6.30 22.10
CA PRO A 67 21.05 5.86 21.35
C PRO A 67 22.29 6.26 22.14
N THR A 68 22.95 5.28 22.74
CA THR A 68 24.29 5.46 23.31
C THR A 68 25.16 5.97 22.16
N PRO A 69 26.05 6.96 22.38
CA PRO A 69 26.97 7.42 21.35
C PRO A 69 27.59 6.20 20.69
N ALA A 70 27.35 6.10 19.39
CA ALA A 70 27.48 4.90 18.58
C ALA A 70 28.72 4.07 18.92
N ASP A 71 28.59 2.75 18.75
CA ASP A 71 29.73 1.92 18.40
C ASP A 71 30.55 2.69 17.37
N SER A 72 31.78 3.05 17.74
CA SER A 72 32.66 3.90 16.96
C SER A 72 33.08 3.26 15.63
N SER A 73 32.50 2.10 15.30
CA SER A 73 32.65 1.35 14.06
C SER A 73 31.83 1.90 12.89
N LEU A 74 30.81 2.74 13.11
CA LEU A 74 29.99 3.33 12.03
C LEU A 74 30.28 4.81 11.79
N ALA A 75 30.92 5.47 12.75
CA ALA A 75 31.27 6.88 12.65
C ALA A 75 32.48 7.09 11.73
N GLY A 76 32.23 7.56 10.50
CA GLY A 76 33.26 7.88 9.52
C GLY A 76 33.21 7.06 8.22
N HIS A 77 32.31 6.09 8.11
CA HIS A 77 32.05 5.38 6.85
C HIS A 77 31.03 6.14 5.99
N ASP A 78 31.22 6.08 4.67
CA ASP A 78 30.22 6.56 3.71
C ASP A 78 28.94 5.72 3.85
N LEU A 79 27.77 6.36 3.90
CA LEU A 79 26.49 5.67 4.14
C LEU A 79 26.18 4.63 3.05
N ASN A 80 26.61 4.88 1.82
CA ASN A 80 26.39 3.96 0.70
C ASN A 80 27.35 2.77 0.77
N GLU A 81 28.59 2.96 1.21
CA GLU A 81 29.49 1.85 1.54
C GLU A 81 28.96 1.00 2.71
N LEU A 82 28.40 1.66 3.72
CA LEU A 82 27.79 0.98 4.85
C LEU A 82 26.56 0.17 4.42
N ASN A 83 25.64 0.76 3.66
CA ASN A 83 24.45 0.06 3.15
C ASN A 83 24.79 -1.14 2.26
N ARG A 84 25.92 -1.11 1.55
CA ARG A 84 26.40 -2.27 0.77
C ARG A 84 27.02 -3.38 1.61
N SER A 85 27.54 -3.05 2.79
CA SER A 85 28.15 -4.02 3.70
C SER A 85 27.17 -4.56 4.75
N ILE A 86 26.06 -3.85 4.99
CA ILE A 86 24.96 -4.30 5.83
C ILE A 86 24.19 -5.44 5.12
N PRO A 87 23.86 -6.54 5.83
CA PRO A 87 23.14 -7.67 5.25
C PRO A 87 21.61 -7.42 5.17
N LEU A 88 21.18 -6.22 4.76
CA LEU A 88 19.78 -5.89 4.51
C LEU A 88 19.54 -5.85 3.00
N ALA A 89 18.65 -6.69 2.50
CA ALA A 89 18.29 -6.74 1.09
C ALA A 89 17.22 -5.69 0.75
N PRO A 90 17.28 -5.04 -0.42
CA PRO A 90 16.20 -4.18 -0.90
C PRO A 90 14.95 -5.01 -1.22
N ILE A 91 13.78 -4.36 -1.12
CA ILE A 91 12.49 -4.95 -1.46
C ILE A 91 12.01 -4.31 -2.76
N PHE A 92 11.85 -5.12 -3.80
CA PHE A 92 11.37 -4.67 -5.11
C PHE A 92 9.87 -4.95 -5.29
N PHE A 93 9.23 -4.09 -6.07
CA PHE A 93 7.81 -4.17 -6.40
C PHE A 93 7.63 -4.23 -7.92
N ASP A 94 6.50 -4.81 -8.35
CA ASP A 94 6.06 -4.74 -9.74
C ASP A 94 5.63 -3.32 -10.12
N TYR A 95 5.50 -3.07 -11.42
CA TYR A 95 5.07 -1.76 -11.93
C TYR A 95 3.69 -1.37 -11.38
N ASP A 96 3.57 -0.11 -10.92
CA ASP A 96 2.35 0.46 -10.34
C ASP A 96 1.73 -0.44 -9.24
N SER A 97 2.58 -1.05 -8.42
CA SER A 97 2.18 -2.00 -7.39
C SER A 97 2.87 -1.74 -6.06
N ALA A 98 2.13 -1.96 -4.98
CA ALA A 98 2.66 -2.07 -3.62
C ALA A 98 2.52 -3.51 -3.07
N GLU A 99 2.05 -4.45 -3.90
CA GLU A 99 1.88 -5.85 -3.52
C GLU A 99 3.23 -6.54 -3.42
N MET A 100 3.40 -7.32 -2.35
CA MET A 100 4.68 -7.95 -2.03
C MET A 100 4.75 -9.36 -2.63
N THR A 101 5.66 -9.57 -3.58
CA THR A 101 5.93 -10.90 -4.15
C THR A 101 6.44 -11.87 -3.08
N THR A 102 6.39 -13.17 -3.34
CA THR A 102 6.94 -14.19 -2.43
C THR A 102 8.43 -13.96 -2.14
N GLU A 103 9.19 -13.52 -3.14
CA GLU A 103 10.60 -13.18 -2.97
C GLU A 103 10.78 -11.96 -2.05
N ALA A 104 10.01 -10.90 -2.28
CA ALA A 104 10.01 -9.71 -1.43
C ALA A 104 9.64 -10.04 0.03
N GLN A 105 8.66 -10.91 0.25
CA GLN A 105 8.29 -11.40 1.58
C GLN A 105 9.44 -12.16 2.25
N SER A 106 10.11 -13.05 1.51
CA SER A 106 11.26 -13.81 2.01
C SER A 106 12.42 -12.89 2.40
N ASN A 107 12.74 -11.89 1.55
CA ASN A 107 13.79 -10.91 1.84
C ASN A 107 13.46 -10.05 3.07
N LEU A 108 12.21 -9.62 3.20
CA LEU A 108 11.76 -8.87 4.37
C LEU A 108 11.87 -9.70 5.67
N ALA A 109 11.55 -10.99 5.61
CA ALA A 109 11.69 -11.89 6.76
C ALA A 109 13.17 -12.02 7.19
N ASN A 110 14.08 -12.20 6.22
CA ASN A 110 15.52 -12.25 6.49
C ASN A 110 16.04 -10.94 7.09
N ASN A 111 15.61 -9.80 6.55
CA ASN A 111 15.94 -8.47 7.10
C ASN A 111 15.47 -8.33 8.55
N ALA A 112 14.26 -8.79 8.86
CA ALA A 112 13.73 -8.77 10.21
C ALA A 112 14.58 -9.62 11.17
N ASP A 113 15.09 -10.78 10.74
CA ASP A 113 15.99 -11.60 11.54
C ASP A 113 17.34 -10.93 11.80
N VAL A 114 17.89 -10.25 10.79
CA VAL A 114 19.09 -9.40 10.97
C VAL A 114 18.84 -8.32 12.01
N MET A 115 17.70 -7.61 11.93
CA MET A 115 17.37 -6.53 12.88
C MET A 115 17.14 -7.04 14.29
N ARG A 116 16.51 -8.21 14.46
CA ARG A 116 16.35 -8.86 15.79
C ARG A 116 17.70 -9.17 16.44
N ASN A 117 18.69 -9.55 15.65
CA ASN A 117 20.05 -9.81 16.12
C ASN A 117 20.85 -8.52 16.38
N ASN A 118 20.35 -7.36 15.94
CA ASN A 118 21.00 -6.05 16.10
C ASN A 118 20.03 -5.02 16.71
N PRO A 119 19.59 -5.21 17.97
CA PRO A 119 18.49 -4.43 18.57
C PRO A 119 18.80 -2.94 18.80
N THR A 120 20.05 -2.51 18.66
CA THR A 120 20.47 -1.11 18.77
C THR A 120 20.45 -0.36 17.44
N TRP A 121 20.27 -1.07 16.32
CA TRP A 121 20.25 -0.43 14.99
C TRP A 121 18.97 0.38 14.82
N ILE A 122 19.15 1.63 14.40
CA ILE A 122 18.07 2.50 13.94
C ILE A 122 18.14 2.51 12.42
N VAL A 123 17.08 2.03 11.77
CA VAL A 123 17.02 1.89 10.31
C VAL A 123 15.94 2.84 9.76
N THR A 124 16.28 3.56 8.69
CA THR A 124 15.32 4.34 7.91
C THR A 124 14.83 3.49 6.73
N ILE A 125 13.52 3.49 6.50
CA ILE A 125 12.90 2.80 5.35
C ILE A 125 12.54 3.86 4.31
N GLU A 126 13.08 3.71 3.10
CA GLU A 126 12.83 4.62 1.98
C GLU A 126 12.21 3.87 0.79
N GLY A 127 11.25 4.50 0.13
CA GLY A 127 10.61 3.99 -1.08
C GLY A 127 11.07 4.77 -2.30
N HIS A 128 11.42 4.07 -3.38
CA HIS A 128 11.80 4.66 -4.65
C HIS A 128 10.93 4.08 -5.76
N CYS A 129 10.28 4.96 -6.51
CA CYS A 129 9.69 4.60 -7.79
C CYS A 129 10.71 4.83 -8.90
N ASP A 130 10.51 4.18 -10.03
CA ASP A 130 11.18 4.57 -11.26
C ASP A 130 10.63 5.90 -11.81
N GLU A 131 11.25 6.40 -12.88
CA GLU A 131 10.98 7.74 -13.44
C GLU A 131 9.79 7.81 -14.42
N ARG A 132 9.01 6.73 -14.56
CA ARG A 132 7.98 6.62 -15.62
C ARG A 132 6.68 7.34 -15.30
#